data_AF-W2QNB7-F1
#
_entry.id   AF-W2QNB7-F1
#
_cell.length_a   1.000
_cell.length_b   1.000
_cell.length_c   1.000
_cell.angle_alpha   90.00
_cell.angle_beta   90.00
_cell.angle_gamma   90.00
#
_symmetry.space_group_name_H-M   'P 1'
#
loop_
_entity.id
_entity.type
_entity.pdbx_description
1 polymer ?
#
loop_
_entity_poly.entity_id
_entity_poly.type
_entity_poly.pdbx_seq_one_letter_code
_entity_poly.pdbx_strand_id
1 'polypeptide(L)'
;MAFNEHPAAVSAHALCVRGSTPSASVPWFIEHRVDNGSDSLGTIRYIGPVVTAKDASALYYGIEWDDWGRGKNDGSVELPSGERVVHFSGPPGRKLSGHGSSVSYKCSFAKATVFDKTAERSSLLQRLQERYSNEEMYSKSEVEAPSDVVVAGEVGTTLGSEKPIEFVGAKKLSTQQTLQTIEKISLSGCQIVELGGQGLGQLAPHLTELDLSRNLFSKWSDVLAIIRELPLLETLILSGNRFTVDEENDNNGEENFENLKVLVLNQTLLSWRNTGTIITRHFPKLEQLHLVDNEYEDDQLTEFKTTGGWVETLSVLDLSLNRLKSWTKVLEIIGGMFVNLSQLFLNGNRIVTLVTDAKPIAFQKLKNSVVEREFDRLVDFN
;
A
#
# COMPACT_ATOMS: atom_id res chain seq x y z
N MET A 1 16.91 -16.21 40.97
CA MET A 1 16.62 -15.02 40.17
C MET A 1 17.16 -15.28 38.77
N ALA A 2 16.33 -15.84 37.90
CA ALA A 2 16.64 -15.96 36.48
C ALA A 2 15.98 -14.76 35.80
N PHE A 3 16.80 -13.88 35.24
CA PHE A 3 16.32 -12.82 34.36
C PHE A 3 15.99 -13.48 33.02
N ASN A 4 14.70 -13.58 32.70
CA ASN A 4 14.22 -13.81 31.35
C ASN A 4 14.42 -12.50 30.58
N GLU A 5 15.46 -12.41 29.77
CA GLU A 5 15.53 -11.41 28.71
C GLU A 5 14.73 -11.95 27.52
N HIS A 6 13.60 -11.29 27.24
CA HIS A 6 12.93 -11.46 25.95
C HIS A 6 13.84 -10.91 24.85
N PRO A 7 14.02 -11.62 23.72
CA PRO A 7 14.72 -11.06 22.58
C PRO A 7 13.93 -9.85 22.08
N ALA A 8 14.58 -8.69 22.03
CA ALA A 8 14.01 -7.47 21.48
C ALA A 8 13.65 -7.70 20.00
N ALA A 9 12.40 -7.41 19.63
CA ALA A 9 11.95 -7.48 18.24
C ALA A 9 12.83 -6.59 17.36
N VAL A 10 13.57 -7.19 16.43
CA VAL A 10 14.41 -6.49 15.47
C VAL A 10 13.50 -5.89 14.42
N SER A 11 13.16 -4.60 14.57
CA SER A 11 12.47 -3.83 13.53
C SER A 11 13.50 -3.23 12.57
N ALA A 12 13.49 -3.67 11.31
CA ALA A 12 14.37 -3.14 10.27
C ALA A 12 13.64 -2.07 9.43
N HIS A 13 13.80 -0.79 9.80
CA HIS A 13 13.39 0.34 8.97
C HIS A 13 14.59 0.86 8.15
N ALA A 14 14.72 0.40 6.91
CA ALA A 14 15.65 0.94 5.92
C ALA A 14 14.91 1.30 4.63
N LEU A 15 15.38 2.31 3.91
CA LEU A 15 14.85 2.72 2.60
C LEU A 15 15.20 1.66 1.55
N CYS A 16 14.25 1.31 0.67
CA CYS A 16 14.53 0.46 -0.48
C CYS A 16 15.55 1.16 -1.39
N VAL A 17 16.74 0.59 -1.53
CA VAL A 17 17.75 1.10 -2.48
C VAL A 17 17.36 0.61 -3.87
N ARG A 18 17.19 1.53 -4.81
CA ARG A 18 16.86 1.22 -6.21
C ARG A 18 18.03 0.49 -6.85
N GLY A 19 17.95 -0.84 -6.89
CA GLY A 19 18.91 -1.70 -7.57
C GLY A 19 18.61 -1.76 -9.06
N SER A 20 19.57 -1.34 -9.89
CA SER A 20 19.48 -1.38 -11.33
C SER A 20 19.95 -2.74 -11.87
N THR A 21 19.04 -3.70 -12.00
CA THR A 21 19.23 -4.84 -12.92
C THR A 21 18.13 -4.83 -13.98
N PRO A 22 18.45 -4.59 -15.26
CA PRO A 22 17.44 -4.59 -16.31
C PRO A 22 17.06 -6.05 -16.62
N SER A 23 15.95 -6.52 -16.05
CA SER A 23 15.23 -7.64 -16.66
C SER A 23 14.58 -7.15 -17.96
N ALA A 24 14.35 -8.04 -18.92
CA ALA A 24 13.64 -7.69 -20.15
C ALA A 24 12.32 -7.01 -19.77
N SER A 25 12.14 -5.74 -20.16
CA SER A 25 11.03 -4.92 -19.70
C SER A 25 9.71 -5.57 -20.14
N VAL A 26 8.98 -6.11 -19.17
CA VAL A 26 7.60 -6.58 -19.39
C VAL A 26 6.81 -5.41 -19.99
N PRO A 27 5.99 -5.63 -21.03
CA PRO A 27 5.19 -4.55 -21.60
C PRO A 27 4.24 -3.94 -20.55
N TRP A 28 3.91 -2.68 -20.76
CA TRP A 28 2.88 -1.98 -20.01
C TRP A 28 1.50 -2.27 -20.57
N PHE A 29 0.51 -2.41 -19.68
CA PHE A 29 -0.90 -2.54 -20.04
C PHE A 29 -1.70 -1.41 -19.37
N ILE A 30 -2.90 -1.16 -19.89
CA ILE A 30 -3.87 -0.25 -19.24
C ILE A 30 -4.20 -0.82 -17.86
N GLU A 31 -4.47 0.06 -16.91
CA GLU A 31 -4.64 -0.20 -15.47
C GLU A 31 -3.37 -0.62 -14.71
N HIS A 32 -2.22 -0.76 -15.37
CA HIS A 32 -0.97 -0.92 -14.64
C HIS A 32 -0.64 0.31 -13.81
N ARG A 33 -0.24 0.05 -12.56
CA ARG A 33 0.36 1.03 -11.66
C ARG A 33 1.77 1.35 -12.11
N VAL A 34 2.14 2.61 -11.97
CA VAL A 34 3.48 3.09 -12.31
C VAL A 34 4.06 4.00 -11.24
N ASP A 35 5.38 3.98 -11.14
CA ASP A 35 6.20 4.97 -10.47
C ASP A 35 7.24 5.48 -11.49
N ASN A 36 7.34 6.80 -11.66
CA ASN A 36 8.29 7.41 -12.58
C ASN A 36 9.65 7.71 -11.94
N GLY A 37 9.93 7.16 -10.75
CA GLY A 37 11.18 7.35 -10.03
C GLY A 37 11.26 8.71 -9.31
N SER A 38 10.19 9.49 -9.26
CA SER A 38 10.08 10.70 -8.45
C SER A 38 9.05 10.55 -7.32
N ASP A 39 8.87 9.32 -6.83
CA ASP A 39 7.93 8.93 -5.77
C ASP A 39 6.47 9.34 -6.06
N SER A 40 6.13 9.51 -7.33
CA SER A 40 4.78 9.85 -7.79
C SER A 40 4.16 8.61 -8.41
N LEU A 41 3.09 8.12 -7.78
CA LEU A 41 2.36 6.96 -8.26
C LEU A 41 1.25 7.38 -9.23
N GLY A 42 1.00 6.54 -10.21
CA GLY A 42 -0.08 6.73 -11.17
C GLY A 42 -0.55 5.43 -11.77
N THR A 43 -1.54 5.54 -12.65
CA THR A 43 -2.14 4.42 -13.38
C THR A 43 -2.15 4.73 -14.87
N ILE A 44 -1.74 3.75 -15.70
CA ILE A 44 -1.81 3.88 -17.15
C ILE A 44 -3.27 3.77 -17.60
N ARG A 45 -3.76 4.82 -18.26
CA ARG A 45 -5.12 4.91 -18.82
C ARG A 45 -5.17 4.85 -20.34
N TYR A 46 -4.02 5.06 -21.00
CA TYR A 46 -3.92 5.08 -22.45
C TYR A 46 -2.57 4.58 -22.91
N ILE A 47 -2.55 3.81 -23.99
CA ILE A 47 -1.34 3.38 -24.68
C ILE A 47 -1.57 3.61 -26.17
N GLY A 48 -0.83 4.54 -26.78
CA GLY A 48 -0.99 4.86 -28.18
C GLY A 48 -0.34 6.17 -28.62
N PRO A 49 -0.49 6.53 -29.91
CA PRO A 49 -0.01 7.80 -30.44
C PRO A 49 -0.85 8.99 -29.96
N VAL A 50 -0.20 10.14 -29.74
CA VAL A 50 -0.88 11.38 -29.34
C VAL A 50 -0.91 12.35 -30.53
N VAL A 51 -2.05 12.95 -30.84
CA VAL A 51 -2.25 13.73 -32.08
C VAL A 51 -1.31 14.94 -32.19
N THR A 52 -0.88 15.51 -31.06
CA THR A 52 0.08 16.63 -31.01
C THR A 52 1.55 16.19 -31.06
N ALA A 53 1.84 14.89 -31.19
CA ALA A 53 3.20 14.39 -31.26
C ALA A 53 3.86 14.75 -32.61
N LYS A 54 5.16 15.10 -32.56
CA LYS A 54 5.95 15.37 -33.79
C LYS A 54 6.04 14.16 -34.71
N ASP A 55 6.06 12.97 -34.12
CA ASP A 55 6.05 11.69 -34.80
C ASP A 55 4.71 11.01 -34.50
N ALA A 56 3.88 10.86 -35.54
CA ALA A 56 2.53 10.29 -35.42
C ALA A 56 2.53 8.79 -35.07
N SER A 57 3.67 8.11 -35.19
CA SER A 57 3.84 6.71 -34.81
C SER A 57 4.41 6.52 -33.40
N ALA A 58 4.85 7.61 -32.75
CA ALA A 58 5.47 7.53 -31.44
C ALA A 58 4.48 7.06 -30.37
N LEU A 59 4.87 6.07 -29.59
CA LEU A 59 4.07 5.52 -28.52
C LEU A 59 4.14 6.39 -27.26
N TYR A 60 2.97 6.69 -26.68
CA TYR A 60 2.83 7.37 -25.39
C TYR A 60 2.01 6.53 -24.42
N TYR A 61 2.31 6.72 -23.14
CA TYR A 61 1.47 6.33 -22.03
C TYR A 61 0.71 7.56 -21.54
N GLY A 62 -0.61 7.49 -21.56
CA GLY A 62 -1.46 8.41 -20.81
C GLY A 62 -1.56 7.91 -19.38
N ILE A 63 -1.08 8.70 -18.43
CA ILE A 63 -0.98 8.34 -17.02
C ILE A 63 -1.90 9.27 -16.23
N GLU A 64 -2.75 8.70 -15.38
CA GLU A 64 -3.47 9.40 -14.33
C GLU A 64 -2.67 9.28 -13.03
N TRP A 65 -2.16 10.39 -12.52
CA TRP A 65 -1.42 10.44 -11.25
C TRP A 65 -2.37 10.41 -10.05
N ASP A 66 -1.92 9.78 -8.97
CA ASP A 66 -2.67 9.74 -7.71
C ASP A 66 -2.86 11.14 -7.12
N ASP A 67 -1.84 12.01 -7.27
CA ASP A 67 -1.80 13.35 -6.70
C ASP A 67 -2.26 14.43 -7.69
N TRP A 68 -3.12 15.33 -7.21
CA TRP A 68 -3.48 16.54 -7.96
C TRP A 68 -2.27 17.45 -8.16
N GLY A 69 -2.12 18.02 -9.35
CA GLY A 69 -1.06 18.97 -9.68
C GLY A 69 0.19 18.30 -10.26
N ARG A 70 0.30 16.97 -10.16
CA ARG A 70 1.35 16.21 -10.84
C ARG A 70 1.12 16.14 -12.36
N GLY A 71 -0.15 16.17 -12.77
CA GLY A 71 -0.55 16.15 -14.17
C GLY A 71 -0.50 17.51 -14.86
N LYS A 72 -0.68 17.49 -16.18
CA LYS A 72 -0.71 18.65 -17.07
C LYS A 72 -2.02 18.78 -17.84
N ASN A 73 -2.82 17.73 -17.88
CA ASN A 73 -4.06 17.68 -18.64
C ASN A 73 -5.09 16.75 -17.98
N ASP A 74 -6.22 16.57 -18.64
CA ASP A 74 -7.36 15.71 -18.26
C ASP A 74 -7.52 14.50 -19.20
N GLY A 75 -6.43 14.11 -19.88
CA GLY A 75 -6.44 13.07 -20.91
C GLY A 75 -6.80 13.56 -22.32
N SER A 76 -6.95 14.88 -22.48
CA SER A 76 -7.11 15.55 -23.78
C SER A 76 -5.91 16.42 -24.17
N VAL A 77 -5.83 16.75 -25.46
CA VAL A 77 -4.91 17.74 -26.03
C VAL A 77 -5.68 18.69 -26.93
N GLU A 78 -5.22 19.94 -27.02
CA GLU A 78 -5.79 20.95 -27.92
C GLU A 78 -4.86 21.12 -29.14
N LEU A 79 -5.44 21.06 -30.33
CA LEU A 79 -4.74 21.29 -31.58
C LEU A 79 -4.49 22.79 -31.80
N PRO A 80 -3.51 23.18 -32.64
CA PRO A 80 -3.34 24.58 -33.03
C PRO A 80 -4.57 25.22 -33.67
N SER A 81 -5.49 24.41 -34.20
CA SER A 81 -6.81 24.84 -34.71
C SER A 81 -7.81 25.23 -33.61
N GLY A 82 -7.50 24.98 -32.34
CA GLY A 82 -8.42 25.11 -31.20
C GLY A 82 -9.33 23.90 -30.97
N GLU A 83 -9.18 22.84 -31.78
CA GLU A 83 -9.95 21.61 -31.63
C GLU A 83 -9.40 20.77 -30.45
N ARG A 84 -10.30 20.32 -29.57
CA ARG A 84 -9.96 19.44 -28.44
C ARG A 84 -10.11 17.98 -28.83
N VAL A 85 -9.04 17.20 -28.67
CA VAL A 85 -9.01 15.75 -28.92
C VAL A 85 -8.81 15.01 -27.59
N VAL A 86 -9.74 14.12 -27.26
CA VAL A 86 -9.68 13.31 -26.02
C VAL A 86 -9.09 11.93 -26.36
N HIS A 87 -7.96 11.58 -25.75
CA HIS A 87 -7.35 10.25 -25.92
C HIS A 87 -7.82 9.26 -24.85
N PHE A 88 -8.05 9.75 -23.63
CA PHE A 88 -8.67 9.01 -22.54
C PHE A 88 -9.40 9.95 -21.60
N SER A 89 -10.37 9.42 -20.85
CA SER A 89 -11.14 10.20 -19.89
C SER A 89 -10.43 10.27 -18.54
N GLY A 90 -9.75 11.37 -18.28
CA GLY A 90 -9.18 11.68 -16.96
C GLY A 90 -10.10 12.55 -16.10
N PRO A 91 -9.79 12.71 -14.80
CA PRO A 91 -10.50 13.65 -13.94
C PRO A 91 -10.41 15.08 -14.50
N PRO A 92 -11.52 15.84 -14.51
CA PRO A 92 -11.51 17.22 -14.98
C PRO A 92 -10.60 18.06 -14.08
N GLY A 93 -9.88 19.01 -14.69
CA GLY A 93 -9.00 19.92 -13.97
C GLY A 93 -9.73 20.70 -12.88
N ARG A 94 -9.11 20.82 -11.70
CA ARG A 94 -9.69 21.52 -10.54
C ARG A 94 -9.02 22.88 -10.36
N LYS A 95 -9.82 23.94 -10.27
CA LYS A 95 -9.32 25.25 -9.82
C LYS A 95 -9.14 25.18 -8.31
N LEU A 96 -7.92 25.46 -7.84
CA LEU A 96 -7.65 25.61 -6.43
C LEU A 96 -8.30 26.91 -5.94
N SER A 97 -8.77 26.94 -4.69
CA SER A 97 -9.37 28.16 -4.13
C SER A 97 -8.29 29.24 -3.96
N GLY A 98 -8.36 30.32 -4.75
CA GLY A 98 -7.46 31.48 -4.67
C GLY A 98 -7.51 32.35 -5.92
N HIS A 99 -7.44 33.68 -5.76
CA HIS A 99 -7.39 34.60 -6.91
C HIS A 99 -6.15 34.31 -7.77
N GLY A 100 -6.34 33.99 -9.06
CA GLY A 100 -5.26 33.72 -10.00
C GLY A 100 -4.73 32.28 -10.01
N SER A 101 -5.39 31.34 -9.33
CA SER A 101 -4.95 29.93 -9.28
C SER A 101 -5.00 29.26 -10.66
N SER A 102 -3.89 28.65 -11.07
CA SER A 102 -3.84 27.74 -12.23
C SER A 102 -4.74 26.51 -12.02
N VAL A 103 -5.27 25.97 -13.11
CA VAL A 103 -6.01 24.71 -13.07
C VAL A 103 -5.03 23.57 -12.75
N SER A 104 -5.35 22.79 -11.72
CA SER A 104 -4.59 21.62 -11.31
C SER A 104 -5.11 20.38 -12.02
N TYR A 105 -4.19 19.57 -12.55
CA TYR A 105 -4.50 18.40 -13.38
C TYR A 105 -3.86 17.14 -12.81
N LYS A 106 -4.41 15.98 -13.19
CA LYS A 106 -3.91 14.65 -12.81
C LYS A 106 -3.31 13.86 -13.97
N CYS A 107 -3.61 14.20 -15.22
CA CYS A 107 -3.20 13.36 -16.34
C CYS A 107 -1.96 13.89 -17.05
N SER A 108 -1.17 13.00 -17.64
CA SER A 108 0.00 13.36 -18.46
C SER A 108 0.18 12.36 -19.59
N PHE A 109 0.74 12.81 -20.71
CA PHE A 109 1.27 11.92 -21.73
C PHE A 109 2.79 11.80 -21.56
N ALA A 110 3.28 10.59 -21.33
CA ALA A 110 4.70 10.28 -21.24
C ALA A 110 5.11 9.45 -22.47
N LYS A 111 6.19 9.87 -23.16
CA LYS A 111 6.71 9.10 -24.31
C LYS A 111 7.31 7.80 -23.80
N ALA A 112 6.92 6.64 -24.37
CA ALA A 112 7.32 5.32 -23.89
C ALA A 112 8.85 5.18 -23.76
N THR A 113 9.59 5.65 -24.78
CA THR A 113 11.07 5.62 -24.81
C THR A 113 11.77 6.35 -23.64
N VAL A 114 11.08 7.30 -23.01
CA VAL A 114 11.60 8.01 -21.82
C VAL A 114 11.12 7.31 -20.56
N PHE A 115 9.84 6.93 -20.54
CA PHE A 115 9.19 6.34 -19.39
C PHE A 115 9.80 4.99 -19.00
N ASP A 116 10.02 4.11 -19.98
CA ASP A 116 10.56 2.75 -19.76
C ASP A 116 11.97 2.74 -19.20
N LYS A 117 12.71 3.85 -19.33
CA LYS A 117 14.06 3.99 -18.75
C LYS A 117 14.03 4.31 -17.26
N THR A 118 12.90 4.79 -16.75
CA THR A 118 12.76 5.31 -15.38
C THR A 118 11.79 4.50 -14.53
N ALA A 119 10.89 3.74 -15.16
CA ALA A 119 9.88 2.97 -14.48
C ALA A 119 10.39 1.54 -14.22
N GLU A 120 10.57 1.20 -12.95
CA GLU A 120 10.97 -0.14 -12.50
C GLU A 120 9.76 -0.85 -11.89
N ARG A 121 9.70 -2.17 -12.07
CA ARG A 121 8.76 -3.07 -11.41
C ARG A 121 9.53 -4.25 -10.88
N SER A 122 9.17 -4.73 -9.69
CA SER A 122 9.82 -5.88 -9.08
C SER A 122 8.80 -6.73 -8.32
N SER A 123 9.22 -7.93 -7.94
CA SER A 123 8.44 -8.78 -7.05
C SER A 123 8.83 -8.58 -5.60
N LEU A 124 7.95 -8.97 -4.69
CA LEU A 124 8.20 -8.92 -3.26
C LEU A 124 9.43 -9.74 -2.88
N LEU A 125 9.54 -10.97 -3.39
CA LEU A 125 10.67 -11.85 -3.10
C LEU A 125 12.00 -11.26 -3.60
N GLN A 126 11.99 -10.64 -4.78
CA GLN A 126 13.17 -9.97 -5.31
C GLN A 126 13.57 -8.76 -4.42
N ARG A 127 12.61 -7.90 -4.04
CA ARG A 127 12.90 -6.75 -3.15
C ARG A 127 13.34 -7.17 -1.75
N LEU A 128 12.83 -8.28 -1.23
CA LEU A 128 13.34 -8.87 0.02
C LEU A 128 14.79 -9.32 -0.12
N GLN A 129 15.11 -10.05 -1.18
CA GLN A 129 16.48 -10.50 -1.44
C GLN A 129 17.43 -9.31 -1.59
N GLU A 130 17.06 -8.31 -2.38
CA GLU A 130 17.87 -7.09 -2.56
C GLU A 130 18.12 -6.35 -1.24
N ARG A 131 17.10 -6.26 -0.37
CA ARG A 131 17.18 -5.56 0.91
C ARG A 131 18.06 -6.28 1.94
N TYR A 132 17.92 -7.59 2.05
CA TYR A 132 18.58 -8.36 3.12
C TYR A 132 19.86 -9.07 2.67
N SER A 133 20.16 -9.13 1.36
CA SER A 133 21.43 -9.67 0.84
C SER A 133 22.56 -8.64 0.78
N ASN A 134 22.25 -7.35 0.86
CA ASN A 134 23.21 -6.26 0.65
C ASN A 134 23.45 -5.45 1.94
N GLU A 135 24.09 -6.04 2.94
CA GLU A 135 24.72 -5.29 4.05
C GLU A 135 26.10 -4.70 3.68
N GLU A 136 26.33 -4.31 2.42
CA GLU A 136 27.54 -3.57 2.04
C GLU A 136 27.37 -2.06 2.28
N MET A 137 27.19 -1.66 3.54
CA MET A 137 27.38 -0.26 3.96
C MET A 137 28.64 -0.02 4.81
N TYR A 138 29.50 -1.02 5.03
CA TYR A 138 30.72 -0.83 5.85
C TYR A 138 32.05 -1.38 5.31
N SER A 139 32.15 -1.82 4.06
CA SER A 139 33.46 -2.22 3.52
C SER A 139 33.70 -1.65 2.12
N LYS A 140 34.15 -0.38 2.07
CA LYS A 140 34.95 0.08 0.94
C LYS A 140 36.31 -0.62 0.97
N SER A 141 36.40 -1.74 0.28
CA SER A 141 37.69 -2.27 -0.19
C SER A 141 37.48 -2.90 -1.55
N GLU A 142 37.96 -2.21 -2.57
CA GLU A 142 38.03 -2.66 -3.96
C GLU A 142 38.97 -3.86 -4.06
N VAL A 143 38.44 -5.07 -4.00
CA VAL A 143 39.04 -6.25 -4.65
C VAL A 143 37.91 -7.14 -5.14
N GLU A 144 37.88 -7.41 -6.43
CA GLU A 144 36.96 -8.35 -7.08
C GLU A 144 37.22 -9.79 -6.57
N ALA A 145 36.61 -10.15 -5.44
CA ALA A 145 36.44 -11.53 -5.03
C ALA A 145 35.14 -12.08 -5.63
N PRO A 146 35.05 -13.41 -5.92
CA PRO A 146 33.78 -14.03 -6.32
C PRO A 146 32.69 -13.67 -5.29
N SER A 147 31.54 -13.22 -5.79
CA SER A 147 30.60 -12.28 -5.15
C SER A 147 29.97 -12.68 -3.80
N ASP A 148 30.30 -13.85 -3.25
CA ASP A 148 29.72 -14.43 -2.03
C ASP A 148 30.72 -15.35 -1.30
N VAL A 149 31.99 -14.95 -1.17
CA VAL A 149 33.02 -15.69 -0.42
C VAL A 149 33.61 -14.82 0.68
N VAL A 150 33.51 -15.27 1.93
CA VAL A 150 34.10 -14.60 3.11
C VAL A 150 35.23 -15.47 3.69
N VAL A 151 36.42 -14.92 3.87
CA VAL A 151 37.53 -15.63 4.53
C VAL A 151 37.38 -15.51 6.04
N ALA A 152 37.12 -16.62 6.73
CA ALA A 152 36.85 -16.63 8.18
C ALA A 152 38.09 -16.88 9.05
N GLY A 153 39.24 -17.12 8.43
CA GLY A 153 40.51 -17.37 9.11
C GLY A 153 41.44 -18.23 8.25
N GLU A 154 42.63 -18.50 8.77
CA GLU A 154 43.64 -19.33 8.10
C GLU A 154 43.97 -20.54 8.97
N VAL A 155 44.15 -21.71 8.34
CA VAL A 155 44.48 -22.96 9.02
C VAL A 155 45.86 -23.41 8.58
N GLY A 156 46.76 -23.61 9.56
CA GLY A 156 48.06 -24.19 9.31
C GLY A 156 47.95 -25.64 8.86
N THR A 157 48.51 -25.96 7.71
CA THR A 157 48.61 -27.34 7.22
C THR A 157 49.86 -28.01 7.77
N THR A 158 49.87 -29.35 7.83
CA THR A 158 50.99 -30.15 8.33
C THR A 158 52.30 -29.98 7.55
N LEU A 159 52.25 -29.32 6.39
CA LEU A 159 53.39 -29.01 5.53
C LEU A 159 53.88 -27.55 5.68
N GLY A 160 53.38 -26.81 6.67
CA GLY A 160 53.84 -25.46 7.00
C GLY A 160 53.26 -24.34 6.14
N SER A 161 52.25 -24.60 5.31
CA SER A 161 51.50 -23.56 4.60
C SER A 161 50.16 -23.28 5.28
N GLU A 162 49.80 -22.01 5.38
CA GLU A 162 48.49 -21.55 5.86
C GLU A 162 47.51 -21.55 4.68
N LYS A 163 46.30 -22.11 4.90
CA LYS A 163 45.22 -22.10 3.90
C LYS A 163 44.03 -21.31 4.44
N PRO A 164 43.48 -20.36 3.66
CA PRO A 164 42.29 -19.62 4.07
C PRO A 164 41.06 -20.54 4.10
N ILE A 165 40.22 -20.37 5.13
CA ILE A 165 38.87 -20.94 5.19
C ILE A 165 37.94 -19.97 4.45
N GLU A 166 37.52 -20.37 3.26
CA GLU A 166 36.55 -19.63 2.44
C GLU A 166 35.12 -20.12 2.72
N PHE A 167 34.28 -19.22 3.24
CA PHE A 167 32.84 -19.43 3.36
C PHE A 167 32.15 -18.93 2.10
N VAL A 168 31.82 -19.86 1.22
CA VAL A 168 31.00 -19.59 0.03
C VAL A 168 29.52 -19.58 0.42
N GLY A 169 28.77 -18.54 0.08
CA GLY A 169 27.36 -18.40 0.44
C GLY A 169 27.10 -17.63 1.73
N ALA A 170 28.12 -16.98 2.31
CA ALA A 170 28.01 -16.30 3.60
C ALA A 170 26.91 -15.22 3.61
N LYS A 171 26.75 -14.47 2.51
CA LYS A 171 25.70 -13.45 2.38
C LYS A 171 24.31 -14.09 2.32
N LYS A 172 24.15 -15.14 1.52
CA LYS A 172 22.88 -15.90 1.44
C LYS A 172 22.48 -16.51 2.78
N LEU A 173 23.46 -17.07 3.50
CA LEU A 173 23.25 -17.65 4.83
C LEU A 173 22.85 -16.58 5.85
N SER A 174 23.54 -15.43 5.88
CA SER A 174 23.22 -14.30 6.76
C SER A 174 21.84 -13.70 6.47
N THR A 175 21.50 -13.54 5.19
CA THR A 175 20.17 -13.12 4.71
C THR A 175 19.09 -14.07 5.23
N GLN A 176 19.32 -15.37 5.04
CA GLN A 176 18.39 -16.42 5.45
C GLN A 176 18.22 -16.45 6.96
N GLN A 177 19.29 -16.35 7.74
CA GLN A 177 19.23 -16.29 9.21
C GLN A 177 18.47 -15.05 9.69
N THR A 178 18.68 -13.89 9.06
CA THR A 178 17.99 -12.65 9.40
C THR A 178 16.49 -12.78 9.14
N LEU A 179 16.12 -13.19 7.93
CA LEU A 179 14.71 -13.36 7.55
C LEU A 179 14.01 -14.46 8.35
N GLN A 180 14.73 -15.49 8.78
CA GLN A 180 14.17 -16.53 9.66
C GLN A 180 13.80 -16.05 11.05
N THR A 181 14.29 -14.89 11.51
CA THR A 181 14.02 -14.34 12.85
C THR A 181 13.19 -13.07 12.83
N ILE A 182 13.04 -12.43 11.66
CA ILE A 182 12.37 -11.14 11.55
C ILE A 182 10.85 -11.28 11.69
N GLU A 183 10.26 -10.41 12.51
CA GLU A 183 8.81 -10.38 12.73
C GLU A 183 8.14 -9.22 11.99
N LYS A 184 8.90 -8.18 11.64
CA LYS A 184 8.35 -6.94 11.07
C LYS A 184 9.17 -6.48 9.87
N ILE A 185 8.51 -6.28 8.74
CA ILE A 185 9.15 -5.80 7.51
C ILE A 185 8.34 -4.65 6.92
N SER A 186 9.03 -3.57 6.55
CA SER A 186 8.48 -2.54 5.66
C SER A 186 9.21 -2.57 4.32
N LEU A 187 8.44 -2.73 3.24
CA LEU A 187 8.82 -2.61 1.85
C LEU A 187 7.99 -1.51 1.16
N SER A 188 7.77 -0.41 1.89
CA SER A 188 7.07 0.75 1.35
C SER A 188 7.84 1.37 0.19
N GLY A 189 7.14 1.72 -0.90
CA GLY A 189 7.77 2.40 -2.03
C GLY A 189 8.78 1.56 -2.83
N CYS A 190 8.74 0.23 -2.71
CA CYS A 190 9.68 -0.67 -3.37
C CYS A 190 9.25 -1.07 -4.80
N GLN A 191 8.24 -0.42 -5.38
CA GLN A 191 7.75 -0.69 -6.74
C GLN A 191 7.32 -2.16 -6.97
N ILE A 192 6.78 -2.78 -5.92
CA ILE A 192 6.35 -4.18 -5.94
C ILE A 192 5.01 -4.29 -6.68
N VAL A 193 4.91 -5.24 -7.60
CA VAL A 193 3.65 -5.54 -8.32
C VAL A 193 3.00 -6.85 -7.88
N GLU A 194 3.78 -7.82 -7.40
CA GLU A 194 3.31 -9.17 -7.06
C GLU A 194 4.29 -9.89 -6.11
N LEU A 195 3.96 -11.12 -5.70
CA LEU A 195 4.83 -11.98 -4.89
C LEU A 195 6.12 -12.41 -5.65
N GLY A 196 5.97 -12.85 -6.90
CA GLY A 196 7.04 -13.27 -7.81
C GLY A 196 7.66 -14.64 -7.53
N GLY A 197 6.88 -15.59 -7.00
CA GLY A 197 7.33 -16.95 -6.75
C GLY A 197 6.60 -17.62 -5.59
N GLN A 198 7.28 -18.57 -4.95
CA GLN A 198 6.82 -19.33 -3.78
C GLN A 198 7.93 -19.31 -2.71
N GLY A 199 7.60 -19.68 -1.47
CA GLY A 199 8.58 -19.87 -0.41
C GLY A 199 8.81 -18.64 0.47
N LEU A 200 7.91 -17.66 0.42
CA LEU A 200 7.95 -16.53 1.35
C LEU A 200 7.77 -17.01 2.79
N GLY A 201 6.89 -17.98 3.03
CA GLY A 201 6.68 -18.55 4.35
C GLY A 201 7.88 -19.33 4.90
N GLN A 202 8.73 -19.86 4.03
CA GLN A 202 9.99 -20.52 4.44
C GLN A 202 11.10 -19.50 4.72
N LEU A 203 11.08 -18.39 3.98
CA LEU A 203 12.07 -17.33 4.09
C LEU A 203 11.84 -16.47 5.33
N ALA A 204 10.59 -16.10 5.61
CA ALA A 204 10.18 -15.26 6.73
C ALA A 204 9.03 -15.90 7.55
N PRO A 205 9.26 -17.05 8.20
CA PRO A 205 8.23 -17.84 8.88
C PRO A 205 7.61 -17.17 10.11
N HIS A 206 8.27 -16.17 10.68
CA HIS A 206 7.84 -15.49 11.91
C HIS A 206 7.27 -14.08 11.67
N LEU A 207 7.01 -13.72 10.41
CA LEU A 207 6.53 -12.40 10.07
C LEU A 207 5.10 -12.17 10.59
N THR A 208 4.95 -11.16 11.46
CA THR A 208 3.69 -10.72 12.05
C THR A 208 3.24 -9.35 11.54
N GLU A 209 4.14 -8.53 11.00
CA GLU A 209 3.83 -7.22 10.43
C GLU A 209 4.49 -7.02 9.07
N LEU A 210 3.69 -6.64 8.06
CA LEU A 210 4.14 -6.38 6.71
C LEU A 210 3.57 -5.06 6.18
N ASP A 211 4.47 -4.13 5.87
CA ASP A 211 4.13 -2.86 5.21
C ASP A 211 4.52 -2.87 3.74
N LEU A 212 3.50 -2.80 2.89
CA LEU A 212 3.55 -2.75 1.43
C LEU A 212 2.95 -1.45 0.89
N SER A 213 2.94 -0.39 1.69
CA SER A 213 2.43 0.91 1.25
C SER A 213 3.17 1.47 0.03
N ARG A 214 2.48 2.30 -0.75
CA ARG A 214 3.04 3.05 -1.89
C ARG A 214 3.76 2.15 -2.92
N ASN A 215 3.23 0.96 -3.16
CA ASN A 215 3.74 0.04 -4.19
C ASN A 215 2.86 0.11 -5.46
N LEU A 216 3.06 -0.85 -6.35
CA LEU A 216 2.44 -0.92 -7.68
C LEU A 216 1.42 -2.06 -7.78
N PHE A 217 0.85 -2.49 -6.65
CA PHE A 217 -0.24 -3.47 -6.67
C PHE A 217 -1.47 -2.87 -7.35
N SER A 218 -1.94 -3.54 -8.41
CA SER A 218 -3.18 -3.19 -9.11
C SER A 218 -4.31 -4.17 -8.82
N LYS A 219 -4.03 -5.40 -8.39
CA LYS A 219 -5.05 -6.44 -8.15
C LYS A 219 -5.05 -6.89 -6.70
N TRP A 220 -6.23 -7.14 -6.16
CA TRP A 220 -6.36 -7.69 -4.81
C TRP A 220 -5.81 -9.12 -4.69
N SER A 221 -5.93 -9.91 -5.76
CA SER A 221 -5.41 -11.29 -5.82
C SER A 221 -3.92 -11.40 -5.54
N ASP A 222 -3.13 -10.40 -5.93
CA ASP A 222 -1.68 -10.40 -5.72
C ASP A 222 -1.33 -10.21 -4.24
N VAL A 223 -2.16 -9.47 -3.50
CA VAL A 223 -2.08 -9.35 -2.03
C VAL A 223 -2.45 -10.68 -1.38
N LEU A 224 -3.54 -11.32 -1.82
CA LEU A 224 -3.96 -12.62 -1.31
C LEU A 224 -2.86 -13.69 -1.49
N ALA A 225 -2.16 -13.67 -2.63
CA ALA A 225 -1.02 -14.55 -2.88
C ALA A 225 0.10 -14.38 -1.86
N ILE A 226 0.38 -13.15 -1.43
CA ILE A 226 1.42 -12.84 -0.42
C ILE A 226 0.98 -13.34 0.96
N ILE A 227 -0.22 -12.97 1.42
CA ILE A 227 -0.66 -13.30 2.78
C ILE A 227 -0.95 -14.79 2.98
N ARG A 228 -1.23 -15.54 1.90
CA ARG A 228 -1.34 -17.01 1.92
C ARG A 228 -0.05 -17.68 2.40
N GLU A 229 1.11 -17.08 2.14
CA GLU A 229 2.41 -17.59 2.59
C GLU A 229 2.77 -17.15 4.02
N LEU A 230 1.95 -16.32 4.67
CA LEU A 230 2.27 -15.67 5.95
C LEU A 230 1.19 -15.95 7.01
N PRO A 231 1.12 -17.19 7.53
CA PRO A 231 0.03 -17.60 8.43
C PRO A 231 0.02 -16.89 9.79
N LEU A 232 1.14 -16.29 10.22
CA LEU A 232 1.25 -15.56 11.49
C LEU A 232 1.04 -14.05 11.34
N LEU A 233 0.70 -13.56 10.14
CA LEU A 233 0.57 -12.13 9.88
C LEU A 233 -0.60 -11.53 10.68
N GLU A 234 -0.30 -10.54 11.51
CA GLU A 234 -1.26 -9.81 12.35
C GLU A 234 -1.55 -8.41 11.79
N THR A 235 -0.55 -7.75 11.21
CA THR A 235 -0.66 -6.37 10.72
C THR A 235 -0.25 -6.29 9.25
N LEU A 236 -1.14 -5.74 8.42
CA LEU A 236 -0.92 -5.51 6.99
C LEU A 236 -1.19 -4.05 6.63
N ILE A 237 -0.17 -3.39 6.08
CA ILE A 237 -0.26 -1.99 5.64
C ILE A 237 -0.15 -1.93 4.12
N LEU A 238 -1.20 -1.40 3.47
CA LEU A 238 -1.34 -1.37 2.00
C LEU A 238 -1.61 0.05 1.47
N SER A 239 -1.37 1.05 2.31
CA SER A 239 -1.75 2.45 2.02
C SER A 239 -1.14 2.96 0.72
N GLY A 240 -1.88 3.72 -0.09
CA GLY A 240 -1.34 4.31 -1.32
C GLY A 240 -1.20 3.35 -2.52
N ASN A 241 -1.78 2.14 -2.47
CA ASN A 241 -1.97 1.28 -3.64
C ASN A 241 -3.34 1.55 -4.32
N ARG A 242 -3.64 0.95 -5.48
CA ARG A 242 -4.99 1.00 -6.09
C ARG A 242 -5.38 -0.41 -6.50
N PHE A 243 -6.50 -0.90 -6.02
CA PHE A 243 -6.89 -2.29 -6.26
C PHE A 243 -8.11 -2.39 -7.16
N THR A 244 -8.05 -3.29 -8.13
CA THR A 244 -9.22 -3.89 -8.77
C THR A 244 -9.65 -5.10 -7.95
N VAL A 245 -10.96 -5.23 -7.76
CA VAL A 245 -11.59 -6.33 -7.04
C VAL A 245 -12.42 -7.09 -8.05
N ASP A 246 -11.99 -8.31 -8.37
CA ASP A 246 -12.65 -9.15 -9.37
C ASP A 246 -13.79 -9.93 -8.71
N GLU A 247 -15.01 -9.39 -8.76
CA GLU A 247 -16.19 -10.02 -8.12
C GLU A 247 -16.58 -11.38 -8.75
N GLU A 248 -16.18 -11.66 -9.99
CA GLU A 248 -16.65 -12.81 -10.79
C GLU A 248 -15.73 -14.05 -10.77
N ASN A 249 -14.42 -13.89 -10.53
CA ASN A 249 -13.46 -15.02 -10.47
C ASN A 249 -13.35 -15.66 -9.07
N ASP A 250 -14.23 -15.24 -8.17
CA ASP A 250 -14.15 -15.45 -6.73
C ASP A 250 -14.85 -16.76 -6.30
N ASN A 251 -14.81 -17.79 -7.16
CA ASN A 251 -15.19 -19.18 -6.86
C ASN A 251 -14.07 -19.97 -6.16
N ASN A 252 -12.88 -19.38 -5.99
CA ASN A 252 -11.86 -19.91 -5.11
C ASN A 252 -12.30 -19.64 -3.66
N GLY A 253 -12.46 -20.71 -2.87
CA GLY A 253 -13.19 -20.75 -1.60
C GLY A 253 -12.88 -19.67 -0.56
N GLU A 254 -13.62 -19.74 0.55
CA GLU A 254 -13.52 -18.89 1.75
C GLU A 254 -12.12 -18.92 2.38
N GLU A 255 -11.13 -18.32 1.73
CA GLU A 255 -9.79 -18.15 2.29
C GLU A 255 -9.84 -17.08 3.37
N ASN A 256 -9.88 -17.57 4.61
CA ASN A 256 -9.93 -16.75 5.82
C ASN A 256 -8.53 -16.62 6.43
N PHE A 257 -8.14 -15.39 6.74
CA PHE A 257 -6.89 -15.04 7.41
C PHE A 257 -7.21 -14.59 8.84
N GLU A 258 -7.51 -15.54 9.72
CA GLU A 258 -8.04 -15.27 11.07
C GLU A 258 -7.06 -14.54 12.01
N ASN A 259 -5.76 -14.63 11.72
CA ASN A 259 -4.72 -13.98 12.52
C ASN A 259 -4.56 -12.49 12.20
N LEU A 260 -5.04 -12.02 11.04
CA LEU A 260 -4.92 -10.60 10.69
C LEU A 260 -5.84 -9.75 11.58
N LYS A 261 -5.24 -8.85 12.36
CA LYS A 261 -5.91 -7.96 13.33
C LYS A 261 -5.95 -6.52 12.88
N VAL A 262 -4.93 -6.05 12.18
CA VAL A 262 -4.78 -4.66 11.78
C VAL A 262 -4.63 -4.57 10.27
N LEU A 263 -5.54 -3.82 9.63
CA LEU A 263 -5.52 -3.56 8.19
C LEU A 263 -5.53 -2.07 7.92
N VAL A 264 -4.50 -1.58 7.22
CA VAL A 264 -4.33 -0.17 6.88
C VAL A 264 -4.46 0.05 5.38
N LEU A 265 -5.58 0.61 4.95
CA LEU A 265 -5.98 0.85 3.56
C LEU A 265 -6.15 2.35 3.26
N ASN A 266 -5.32 3.19 3.89
CA ASN A 266 -5.37 4.63 3.69
C ASN A 266 -5.02 5.00 2.25
N GLN A 267 -5.69 6.01 1.70
CA GLN A 267 -5.41 6.54 0.36
C GLN A 267 -5.36 5.42 -0.69
N THR A 268 -6.27 4.45 -0.64
CA THR A 268 -6.37 3.37 -1.64
C THR A 268 -7.46 3.63 -2.67
N LEU A 269 -8.40 4.53 -2.36
CA LEU A 269 -9.60 4.84 -3.13
C LEU A 269 -10.50 3.63 -3.40
N LEU A 270 -10.35 2.56 -2.61
CA LEU A 270 -11.28 1.43 -2.60
C LEU A 270 -12.65 1.93 -2.15
N SER A 271 -13.70 1.60 -2.90
CA SER A 271 -15.07 1.94 -2.52
C SER A 271 -15.46 1.29 -1.19
N TRP A 272 -16.40 1.91 -0.47
CA TRP A 272 -16.90 1.37 0.80
C TRP A 272 -17.39 -0.07 0.65
N ARG A 273 -18.13 -0.34 -0.43
CA ARG A 273 -18.60 -1.69 -0.78
C ARG A 273 -17.46 -2.68 -0.95
N ASN A 274 -16.46 -2.35 -1.77
CA ASN A 274 -15.36 -3.27 -2.05
C ASN A 274 -14.53 -3.55 -0.79
N THR A 275 -14.25 -2.51 0.01
CA THR A 275 -13.59 -2.68 1.31
C THR A 275 -14.37 -3.62 2.21
N GLY A 276 -15.69 -3.41 2.34
CA GLY A 276 -16.55 -4.28 3.13
C GLY A 276 -16.54 -5.73 2.64
N THR A 277 -16.68 -5.94 1.32
CA THR A 277 -16.67 -7.27 0.69
C THR A 277 -15.37 -8.01 0.98
N ILE A 278 -14.22 -7.35 0.78
CA ILE A 278 -12.89 -7.91 1.07
C ILE A 278 -12.79 -8.35 2.53
N ILE A 279 -13.16 -7.48 3.47
CA ILE A 279 -12.96 -7.74 4.90
C ILE A 279 -13.87 -8.85 5.37
N THR A 280 -15.16 -8.81 5.00
CA THR A 280 -16.10 -9.88 5.34
C THR A 280 -15.64 -11.23 4.83
N ARG A 281 -15.07 -11.27 3.62
CA ARG A 281 -14.62 -12.50 2.98
C ARG A 281 -13.33 -13.06 3.59
N HIS A 282 -12.39 -12.22 3.95
CA HIS A 282 -11.02 -12.65 4.24
C HIS A 282 -10.55 -12.44 5.68
N PHE A 283 -11.12 -11.48 6.41
CA PHE A 283 -10.59 -11.03 7.70
C PHE A 283 -11.65 -11.08 8.81
N PRO A 284 -12.17 -12.29 9.15
CA PRO A 284 -13.30 -12.44 10.05
C PRO A 284 -13.04 -12.04 11.52
N LYS A 285 -11.78 -11.80 11.91
CA LYS A 285 -11.39 -11.39 13.26
C LYS A 285 -10.62 -10.07 13.29
N LEU A 286 -10.85 -9.20 12.30
CA LEU A 286 -10.19 -7.90 12.21
C LEU A 286 -10.58 -7.00 13.39
N GLU A 287 -9.59 -6.36 14.01
CA GLU A 287 -9.78 -5.53 15.20
C GLU A 287 -9.60 -4.04 14.92
N GLN A 288 -8.73 -3.69 13.97
CA GLN A 288 -8.43 -2.31 13.60
C GLN A 288 -8.46 -2.13 12.08
N LEU A 289 -9.20 -1.12 11.63
CA LEU A 289 -9.35 -0.78 10.23
C LEU A 289 -9.08 0.71 10.02
N HIS A 290 -8.10 1.02 9.18
CA HIS A 290 -7.74 2.40 8.85
C HIS A 290 -8.04 2.67 7.38
N LEU A 291 -8.86 3.69 7.15
CA LEU A 291 -9.38 4.07 5.84
C LEU A 291 -9.27 5.58 5.62
N VAL A 292 -8.17 6.16 6.06
CA VAL A 292 -7.91 7.60 5.97
C VAL A 292 -7.82 8.02 4.51
N ASP A 293 -8.49 9.12 4.16
CA ASP A 293 -8.38 9.78 2.85
C ASP A 293 -8.72 8.85 1.65
N ASN A 294 -9.87 8.17 1.73
CA ASN A 294 -10.43 7.32 0.66
C ASN A 294 -11.61 7.98 -0.07
N GLU A 295 -11.82 9.28 0.15
CA GLU A 295 -12.91 10.07 -0.44
C GLU A 295 -14.33 9.58 -0.08
N TYR A 296 -14.52 8.85 1.02
CA TYR A 296 -15.84 8.32 1.37
C TYR A 296 -16.90 9.40 1.62
N GLU A 297 -18.07 9.20 1.02
CA GLU A 297 -19.24 10.05 1.17
C GLU A 297 -20.40 9.31 1.83
N ASP A 298 -21.33 10.09 2.40
CA ASP A 298 -22.47 9.61 3.18
C ASP A 298 -23.32 8.53 2.50
N ASP A 299 -23.47 8.59 1.17
CA ASP A 299 -24.32 7.66 0.42
C ASP A 299 -23.68 6.27 0.30
N GLN A 300 -22.34 6.22 0.22
CA GLN A 300 -21.58 4.97 0.10
C GLN A 300 -21.69 4.10 1.34
N LEU A 301 -21.85 4.71 2.52
CA LEU A 301 -22.01 3.96 3.78
C LEU A 301 -23.20 2.99 3.74
N THR A 302 -24.25 3.32 2.97
CA THR A 302 -25.45 2.49 2.86
C THR A 302 -25.33 1.36 1.84
N GLU A 303 -24.33 1.40 0.97
CA GLU A 303 -24.14 0.46 -0.15
C GLU A 303 -23.67 -0.93 0.29
N PHE A 304 -23.28 -1.06 1.55
CA PHE A 304 -22.81 -2.29 2.14
C PHE A 304 -23.43 -2.50 3.52
N LYS A 305 -24.23 -3.56 3.64
CA LYS A 305 -24.78 -4.05 4.90
C LYS A 305 -24.49 -5.54 4.93
N THR A 306 -23.73 -5.99 5.91
CA THR A 306 -23.27 -7.38 5.97
C THR A 306 -23.41 -7.97 7.36
N THR A 307 -23.27 -9.29 7.40
CA THR A 307 -23.11 -10.14 8.58
C THR A 307 -21.76 -10.84 8.42
N GLY A 308 -20.79 -10.54 9.27
CA GLY A 308 -19.47 -11.19 9.25
C GLY A 308 -18.79 -11.03 10.60
N GLY A 309 -17.94 -11.98 11.00
CA GLY A 309 -17.36 -11.99 12.36
C GLY A 309 -16.67 -10.69 12.78
N TRP A 310 -16.09 -9.98 11.81
CA TRP A 310 -15.34 -8.75 12.07
C TRP A 310 -16.21 -7.61 12.63
N VAL A 311 -17.52 -7.61 12.39
CA VAL A 311 -18.42 -6.59 12.95
C VAL A 311 -18.48 -6.66 14.49
N GLU A 312 -18.21 -7.83 15.05
CA GLU A 312 -18.11 -8.04 16.50
C GLU A 312 -16.69 -7.82 17.02
N THR A 313 -15.64 -7.97 16.22
CA THR A 313 -14.26 -7.80 16.70
C THR A 313 -13.70 -6.40 16.50
N LEU A 314 -14.24 -5.62 15.54
CA LEU A 314 -13.72 -4.31 15.22
C LEU A 314 -13.87 -3.36 16.40
N SER A 315 -12.74 -2.85 16.87
CA SER A 315 -12.62 -1.96 18.03
C SER A 315 -12.08 -0.58 17.67
N VAL A 316 -11.37 -0.46 16.53
CA VAL A 316 -10.82 0.79 16.01
C VAL A 316 -11.21 0.96 14.56
N LEU A 317 -11.80 2.11 14.24
CA LEU A 317 -12.13 2.51 12.87
C LEU A 317 -11.64 3.95 12.63
N ASP A 318 -10.76 4.11 11.66
CA ASP A 318 -10.28 5.43 11.24
C ASP A 318 -10.84 5.81 9.87
N LEU A 319 -11.71 6.81 9.86
CA LEU A 319 -12.33 7.42 8.69
C LEU A 319 -11.91 8.88 8.51
N SER A 320 -10.78 9.28 9.07
CA SER A 320 -10.25 10.64 8.94
C SER A 320 -10.01 11.01 7.46
N LEU A 321 -10.07 12.31 7.16
CA LEU A 321 -9.81 12.90 5.84
C LEU A 321 -10.70 12.38 4.71
N ASN A 322 -11.88 11.84 5.04
CA ASN A 322 -12.91 11.51 4.06
C ASN A 322 -13.85 12.72 3.81
N ARG A 323 -14.99 12.48 3.16
CA ARG A 323 -15.95 13.52 2.74
C ARG A 323 -17.31 13.37 3.41
N LEU A 324 -17.38 12.69 4.55
CA LEU A 324 -18.61 12.48 5.31
C LEU A 324 -19.16 13.82 5.80
N LYS A 325 -20.48 13.99 5.74
CA LYS A 325 -21.19 15.24 6.09
C LYS A 325 -22.21 15.03 7.21
N SER A 326 -22.84 13.86 7.27
CA SER A 326 -23.93 13.56 8.19
C SER A 326 -23.49 12.71 9.38
N TRP A 327 -23.45 13.32 10.56
CA TRP A 327 -23.25 12.58 11.81
C TRP A 327 -24.36 11.55 12.05
N THR A 328 -25.61 11.88 11.74
CA THR A 328 -26.75 10.97 11.89
C THR A 328 -26.55 9.68 11.08
N LYS A 329 -26.10 9.78 9.83
CA LYS A 329 -25.81 8.60 9.01
C LYS A 329 -24.67 7.77 9.56
N VAL A 330 -23.59 8.41 10.05
CA VAL A 330 -22.49 7.72 10.71
C VAL A 330 -23.00 6.95 11.93
N LEU A 331 -23.80 7.61 12.77
CA LEU A 331 -24.37 6.99 13.97
C LEU A 331 -25.26 5.80 13.64
N GLU A 332 -26.18 5.94 12.68
CA GLU A 332 -27.11 4.88 12.30
C GLU A 332 -26.41 3.69 11.66
N ILE A 333 -25.46 3.94 10.76
CA ILE A 333 -24.83 2.90 9.94
C ILE A 333 -23.62 2.31 10.67
N ILE A 334 -22.61 3.12 10.97
CA ILE A 334 -21.37 2.65 11.62
C ILE A 334 -21.68 2.24 13.05
N GLY A 335 -22.46 3.05 13.77
CA GLY A 335 -22.84 2.76 15.14
C GLY A 335 -23.83 1.61 15.28
N GLY A 336 -24.69 1.39 14.30
CA GLY A 336 -25.54 0.20 14.23
C GLY A 336 -24.80 -1.07 13.82
N MET A 337 -23.69 -0.94 13.08
CA MET A 337 -22.91 -2.06 12.56
C MET A 337 -21.86 -2.59 13.55
N PHE A 338 -21.08 -1.70 14.17
CA PHE A 338 -19.93 -2.09 14.99
C PHE A 338 -20.21 -1.93 16.48
N VAL A 339 -20.69 -3.00 17.10
CA VAL A 339 -21.13 -3.00 18.51
C VAL A 339 -19.99 -2.90 19.51
N ASN A 340 -18.77 -3.28 19.12
CA ASN A 340 -17.58 -3.28 19.98
C ASN A 340 -16.60 -2.14 19.67
N LEU A 341 -17.01 -1.18 18.85
CA LEU A 341 -16.18 -0.04 18.49
C LEU A 341 -15.87 0.81 19.72
N SER A 342 -14.56 0.97 19.98
CA SER A 342 -14.03 1.73 21.12
C SER A 342 -13.32 3.02 20.72
N GLN A 343 -12.86 3.10 19.46
CA GLN A 343 -12.23 4.27 18.90
C GLN A 343 -12.78 4.52 17.48
N LEU A 344 -13.24 5.75 17.25
CA LEU A 344 -13.73 6.20 15.96
C LEU A 344 -13.08 7.55 15.63
N PHE A 345 -12.32 7.59 14.54
CA PHE A 345 -11.67 8.81 14.06
C PHE A 345 -12.37 9.36 12.83
N LEU A 346 -12.75 10.64 12.88
CA LEU A 346 -13.48 11.34 11.82
C LEU A 346 -12.84 12.68 11.46
N ASN A 347 -11.60 12.92 11.89
CA ASN A 347 -10.91 14.19 11.72
C ASN A 347 -10.84 14.60 10.25
N GLY A 348 -11.08 15.87 9.92
CA GLY A 348 -10.95 16.35 8.55
C GLY A 348 -12.03 15.84 7.57
N ASN A 349 -13.16 15.35 8.08
CA ASN A 349 -14.39 15.21 7.31
C ASN A 349 -15.13 16.57 7.19
N ARG A 350 -16.34 16.55 6.63
CA ARG A 350 -17.21 17.73 6.41
C ARG A 350 -18.44 17.71 7.33
N ILE A 351 -18.34 17.04 8.48
CA ILE A 351 -19.39 16.95 9.48
C ILE A 351 -19.46 18.30 10.20
N VAL A 352 -20.59 18.99 10.10
CA VAL A 352 -20.80 20.34 10.66
C VAL A 352 -21.70 20.36 11.89
N THR A 353 -22.47 19.30 12.12
CA THR A 353 -23.37 19.17 13.26
C THR A 353 -23.31 17.75 13.82
N LEU A 354 -23.37 17.65 15.14
CA LEU A 354 -23.38 16.39 15.89
C LEU A 354 -24.73 16.15 16.57
N VAL A 355 -25.75 16.94 16.24
CA VAL A 355 -27.07 16.85 16.88
C VAL A 355 -27.79 15.58 16.44
N THR A 356 -28.36 14.85 17.40
CA THR A 356 -29.17 13.67 17.16
C THR A 356 -30.43 13.71 18.01
N ASP A 357 -31.60 13.56 17.40
CA ASP A 357 -32.89 13.51 18.13
C ASP A 357 -33.10 12.17 18.88
N ALA A 358 -32.25 11.17 18.61
CA ALA A 358 -32.35 9.82 19.16
C ALA A 358 -31.32 9.56 20.26
N LYS A 359 -31.73 8.90 21.35
CA LYS A 359 -30.79 8.28 22.31
C LYS A 359 -30.11 7.09 21.62
N PRO A 360 -28.82 7.14 21.27
CA PRO A 360 -28.23 6.08 20.47
C PRO A 360 -28.00 4.83 21.33
N ILE A 361 -28.46 3.67 20.85
CA ILE A 361 -27.99 2.35 21.32
C ILE A 361 -26.59 2.06 20.73
N ALA A 362 -26.23 2.77 19.66
CA ALA A 362 -24.93 2.75 19.01
C ALA A 362 -23.79 3.25 19.91
N PHE A 363 -22.57 2.78 19.63
CA PHE A 363 -21.31 3.33 20.19
C PHE A 363 -21.15 3.28 21.72
N GLN A 364 -21.84 2.36 22.42
CA GLN A 364 -21.78 2.24 23.88
C GLN A 364 -20.37 2.02 24.46
N LYS A 365 -19.40 1.56 23.65
CA LYS A 365 -18.03 1.27 24.08
C LYS A 365 -17.00 2.32 23.65
N LEU A 366 -17.40 3.42 23.00
CA LEU A 366 -16.45 4.46 22.60
C LEU A 366 -15.79 5.08 23.84
N LYS A 367 -14.46 5.04 23.89
CA LYS A 367 -13.62 5.62 24.96
C LYS A 367 -12.81 6.81 24.49
N ASN A 368 -12.45 6.83 23.20
CA ASN A 368 -11.70 7.91 22.57
C ASN A 368 -12.39 8.21 21.23
N SER A 369 -13.29 9.18 21.21
CA SER A 369 -13.70 9.81 19.96
C SER A 369 -12.99 11.16 19.90
N VAL A 370 -12.23 11.46 18.84
CA VAL A 370 -11.58 12.79 18.72
C VAL A 370 -12.63 13.90 18.50
N VAL A 371 -13.90 13.53 18.39
CA VAL A 371 -15.03 14.44 18.52
C VAL A 371 -15.07 15.09 19.93
N GLU A 372 -14.48 14.48 20.97
CA GLU A 372 -14.55 14.96 22.35
C GLU A 372 -13.92 16.33 22.62
N ARG A 373 -12.95 16.81 21.82
CA ARG A 373 -12.40 18.16 22.04
C ARG A 373 -13.37 19.29 21.65
N GLU A 374 -14.48 18.97 20.99
CA GLU A 374 -15.61 19.89 20.73
C GLU A 374 -16.87 19.55 21.56
N PHE A 375 -16.94 18.39 22.23
CA PHE A 375 -18.12 17.97 23.01
C PHE A 375 -18.40 18.89 24.22
N ASP A 376 -17.35 19.39 24.90
CA ASP A 376 -17.51 20.22 26.11
C ASP A 376 -17.97 21.67 25.85
N ARG A 377 -18.28 22.03 24.59
CA ARG A 377 -18.77 23.39 24.25
C ARG A 377 -20.21 23.44 23.72
N LEU A 378 -20.88 22.31 23.53
CA LEU A 378 -22.17 22.27 22.83
C LEU A 378 -23.28 21.45 23.52
N VAL A 379 -23.04 20.96 24.74
CA VAL A 379 -24.10 20.29 25.53
C VAL A 379 -24.21 20.94 26.91
N ASP A 380 -24.87 22.10 26.96
CA ASP A 380 -25.56 22.52 28.18
C ASP A 380 -26.75 21.57 28.36
N PHE A 381 -26.64 20.65 29.32
CA PHE A 381 -27.77 19.89 29.82
C PHE A 381 -28.66 20.81 30.68
N ASN A 382 -29.89 21.05 30.23
CA ASN A 382 -31.03 21.30 31.10
C ASN A 382 -32.09 20.24 30.84
#